data_AF-A0A397J2P7-F1
#
_entry.id   AF-A0A397J2P7-F1
#
_cell.length_a   1.000
_cell.length_b   1.000
_cell.length_c   1.000
_cell.angle_alpha   90.00
_cell.angle_beta   90.00
_cell.angle_gamma   90.00
#
_symmetry.space_group_name_H-M   'P 1'
#
loop_
_entity.id
_entity.type
_entity.pdbx_description
1 polymer ?
#
loop_
_entity_poly.entity_id
_entity_poly.type
_entity_poly.pdbx_seq_one_letter_code
_entity_poly.pdbx_strand_id
1 'polypeptide(L)'
;MLEPLFENASIDLKIDGKRIWFYPRISTVICDWPEACTFSLTYKSSNSNYPCHFCLVSKDNLANTCLRKSQAVLRNKENTKKYYDNDTTKEASLEPVYNYFWDIPDLNIYDATVSDRMHHLDLGLYHYQIEFTKELLSKSSINKFNRRIAEIPRHPGLKIFAGGLQSIARLTANEFRDLMKVIVFVVDNLHNKDLSEVYVKWNEMYLLSRLETFKESDLKIFQKAIDDWANLFIKLFQNISGLKFPKLHSWNNKWIHN
;
A
#
# COMPACT_ATOMS: atom_id res chain seq x y z
N MET A 1 18.17 -0.58 12.51
CA MET A 1 18.47 0.30 13.66
C MET A 1 17.84 1.64 13.33
N LEU A 2 17.05 2.25 14.22
CA LEU A 2 16.48 3.58 14.00
C LEU A 2 17.61 4.59 14.25
N GLU A 3 18.17 5.18 13.19
CA GLU A 3 19.19 6.23 13.31
C GLU A 3 18.51 7.63 13.31
N PRO A 4 19.03 8.59 14.08
CA PRO A 4 18.51 9.96 14.05
C PRO A 4 18.68 10.61 12.68
N LEU A 5 17.62 11.22 12.14
CA LEU A 5 17.69 12.03 10.91
C LEU A 5 18.56 13.28 11.06
N PHE A 6 18.75 13.76 12.29
CA PHE A 6 19.61 14.89 12.62
C PHE A 6 20.41 14.56 13.89
N GLU A 7 21.73 14.55 13.78
CA GLU A 7 22.63 14.54 14.94
C GLU A 7 22.90 15.99 15.35
N ASN A 8 22.56 16.36 16.58
CA ASN A 8 22.97 17.61 17.26
C ASN A 8 22.42 18.96 16.73
N ALA A 9 21.36 18.99 15.92
CA ALA A 9 20.68 20.24 15.58
C ALA A 9 19.54 20.53 16.58
N SER A 10 19.83 21.25 17.66
CA SER A 10 18.79 21.79 18.54
C SER A 10 18.04 22.92 17.84
N ILE A 11 16.71 22.94 17.96
CA ILE A 11 15.86 24.01 17.41
C ILE A 11 15.41 24.91 18.57
N ASP A 12 15.56 26.22 18.38
CA ASP A 12 15.03 27.25 19.30
C ASP A 12 13.58 27.57 18.95
N LEU A 13 12.63 27.21 19.82
CA LEU A 13 11.25 27.68 19.75
C LEU A 13 11.03 28.84 20.71
N LYS A 14 10.45 29.94 20.22
CA LYS A 14 10.03 31.07 21.06
C LYS A 14 8.54 30.95 21.39
N ILE A 15 8.22 30.54 22.61
CA ILE A 15 6.84 30.43 23.12
C ILE A 15 6.66 31.43 24.27
N ASP A 16 5.67 32.30 24.18
CA ASP A 16 5.37 33.34 25.19
C ASP A 16 6.59 34.18 25.61
N GLY A 17 7.44 34.54 24.63
CA GLY A 17 8.65 35.31 24.86
C GLY A 17 9.83 34.53 25.46
N LYS A 18 9.64 33.26 25.84
CA LYS A 18 10.68 32.35 26.34
C LYS A 18 11.27 31.52 25.20
N ARG A 19 12.60 31.34 25.21
CA ARG A 19 13.28 30.40 24.33
C ARG A 19 13.30 29.01 24.97
N ILE A 20 12.75 28.05 24.25
CA ILE A 20 12.71 26.64 24.64
C ILE A 20 13.55 25.87 23.63
N TRP A 21 14.51 25.10 24.15
CA TRP A 21 15.35 24.22 23.37
C TRP A 21 14.67 22.86 23.29
N PHE A 22 14.56 22.31 22.09
CA PHE A 22 14.08 20.94 21.93
C PHE A 22 14.80 20.23 20.78
N TYR A 23 14.72 18.90 20.83
CA TYR A 23 15.24 18.00 19.81
C TYR A 23 14.06 17.27 19.16
N PRO A 24 13.70 17.58 17.90
CA PRO A 24 12.67 16.84 17.21
C PRO A 24 13.14 15.39 17.01
N ARG A 25 12.30 14.43 17.37
CA ARG A 25 12.51 13.01 17.06
C ARG A 25 11.55 12.61 15.97
N ILE A 26 12.09 12.22 14.83
CA ILE A 26 11.32 11.67 13.71
C ILE A 26 11.77 10.22 13.57
N SER A 27 10.83 9.29 13.70
CA SER A 27 11.09 7.86 13.55
C SER A 27 10.28 7.31 12.39
N THR A 28 10.94 6.60 11.48
CA THR A 28 10.28 5.91 10.37
C THR A 28 10.87 4.53 10.18
N VAL A 29 10.02 3.55 9.87
CA VAL A 29 10.42 2.17 9.58
C VAL A 29 9.87 1.80 8.21
N ILE A 30 10.72 1.85 7.18
CA ILE A 30 10.36 1.34 5.85
C ILE A 30 10.39 -0.17 5.93
N CYS A 31 9.26 -0.79 5.63
CA CYS A 31 9.10 -2.23 5.76
C CYS A 31 8.09 -2.79 4.77
N ASP A 32 8.25 -4.06 4.43
CA ASP A 32 7.20 -4.79 3.71
C ASP A 32 6.03 -5.16 4.64
N TRP A 33 4.98 -5.79 4.09
CA TRP A 33 3.79 -6.10 4.89
C TRP A 33 4.05 -7.10 6.04
N PRO A 34 4.72 -8.25 5.80
CA PRO A 34 5.13 -9.15 6.89
C PRO A 34 5.98 -8.49 7.98
N GLU A 35 6.91 -7.62 7.61
CA GLU A 35 7.76 -6.88 8.55
C GLU A 35 6.94 -5.88 9.38
N ALA A 36 6.06 -5.09 8.74
CA ALA A 36 5.15 -4.18 9.42
C ALA A 36 4.32 -4.92 10.47
N CYS A 37 3.77 -6.09 10.11
CA CYS A 37 3.04 -6.96 11.03
C CYS A 37 3.91 -7.47 12.19
N THR A 38 5.20 -7.75 11.95
CA THR A 38 6.13 -8.15 13.00
C THR A 38 6.42 -7.00 13.97
N PHE A 39 6.62 -5.77 13.48
CA PHE A 39 6.83 -4.60 14.34
C PHE A 39 5.59 -4.26 15.18
N SER A 40 4.39 -4.43 14.62
CA SER A 40 3.12 -4.18 15.30
C SER A 40 2.58 -5.37 16.10
N LEU A 41 3.24 -6.53 16.05
CA LEU A 41 2.75 -7.80 16.60
C LEU A 41 1.32 -8.15 16.14
N THR A 42 0.94 -7.80 14.92
CA THR A 42 -0.34 -8.23 14.33
C THR A 42 -0.18 -9.53 13.56
N TYR A 43 -1.23 -10.35 13.52
CA TYR A 43 -1.24 -11.54 12.68
C TYR A 43 -0.93 -11.21 11.22
N LYS A 44 -0.03 -11.99 10.61
CA LYS A 44 0.39 -11.81 9.21
C LYS A 44 -0.67 -12.21 8.18
N SER A 45 -1.72 -12.90 8.64
CA SER A 45 -2.78 -13.41 7.77
C SER A 45 -3.82 -12.34 7.45
N SER A 46 -4.12 -12.17 6.16
CA SER A 46 -5.22 -11.32 5.68
C SER A 46 -6.60 -11.82 6.09
N ASN A 47 -6.71 -13.09 6.52
CA ASN A 47 -7.96 -13.69 7.00
C ASN A 47 -8.24 -13.44 8.49
N SER A 48 -7.31 -12.80 9.21
CA SER A 48 -7.53 -12.38 10.60
C SER A 48 -8.67 -11.36 10.68
N ASN A 49 -9.31 -11.22 11.84
CA ASN A 49 -10.46 -10.33 11.98
C ASN A 49 -10.07 -8.86 11.81
N TYR A 50 -8.86 -8.49 12.24
CA TYR A 50 -8.31 -7.13 12.13
C TYR A 50 -6.92 -7.15 11.47
N PRO A 51 -6.84 -7.36 10.14
CA PRO A 51 -5.60 -7.69 9.45
C PRO A 51 -4.68 -6.50 9.16
N CYS A 52 -5.08 -5.27 9.54
CA CYS A 52 -4.26 -4.08 9.35
C CYS A 52 -3.29 -3.87 10.54
N HIS A 53 -2.04 -3.56 10.22
CA HIS A 53 -0.99 -3.34 11.23
C HIS A 53 -1.14 -2.02 11.99
N PHE A 54 -1.87 -1.03 11.47
CA PHE A 54 -2.00 0.31 12.07
C PHE A 54 -3.41 0.66 12.56
N CYS A 55 -4.43 -0.15 12.27
CA CYS A 55 -5.81 0.09 12.73
C CYS A 55 -6.60 -1.20 12.93
N LEU A 56 -7.73 -1.10 13.64
CA LEU A 56 -8.70 -2.16 13.86
C LEU A 56 -9.80 -2.17 12.79
N VAL A 57 -9.42 -2.16 11.51
CA VAL A 57 -10.37 -2.36 10.42
C VAL A 57 -10.75 -3.84 10.32
N SER A 58 -12.05 -4.15 10.22
CA SER A 58 -12.50 -5.52 9.97
C SER A 58 -12.03 -6.00 8.59
N LYS A 59 -11.70 -7.29 8.46
CA LYS A 59 -11.40 -7.93 7.17
C LYS A 59 -12.46 -7.72 6.09
N ASP A 60 -13.73 -7.58 6.50
CA ASP A 60 -14.85 -7.37 5.56
C ASP A 60 -14.96 -5.91 5.09
N ASN A 61 -14.16 -5.02 5.67
CA ASN A 61 -14.13 -3.58 5.39
C ASN A 61 -12.83 -3.14 4.66
N LEU A 62 -11.96 -4.07 4.28
CA LEU A 62 -10.68 -3.75 3.63
C LEU A 62 -10.83 -3.03 2.27
N ALA A 63 -11.89 -3.34 1.53
CA ALA A 63 -12.19 -2.73 0.24
C ALA A 63 -13.18 -1.57 0.34
N ASN A 64 -13.50 -1.09 1.54
CA ASN A 64 -14.41 0.04 1.71
C ASN A 64 -13.64 1.36 1.63
N THR A 65 -13.65 2.00 0.46
CA THR A 65 -13.02 3.31 0.20
C THR A 65 -13.67 4.46 0.95
N CYS A 66 -14.91 4.29 1.42
CA CYS A 66 -15.60 5.31 2.20
C CYS A 66 -15.15 5.34 3.67
N LEU A 67 -14.53 4.28 4.17
CA LEU A 67 -13.95 4.27 5.52
C LEU A 67 -12.67 5.08 5.52
N ARG A 68 -12.73 6.26 6.15
CA ARG A 68 -11.54 7.09 6.37
C ARG A 68 -10.81 6.65 7.64
N LYS A 69 -9.51 6.97 7.74
CA LYS A 69 -8.69 6.80 8.96
C LYS A 69 -9.38 7.33 10.22
N SER A 70 -10.12 8.44 10.12
CA SER A 70 -10.88 9.04 11.24
C SER A 70 -12.04 8.20 11.77
N GLN A 71 -12.51 7.21 11.00
CA GLN A 71 -13.60 6.31 11.39
C GLN A 71 -13.08 4.96 11.88
N ALA A 72 -11.79 4.68 11.70
CA ALA A 72 -11.14 3.45 12.19
C ALA A 72 -10.45 3.71 13.52
N VAL A 73 -10.52 2.74 14.44
CA VAL A 73 -9.73 2.79 15.67
C VAL A 73 -8.27 2.52 15.32
N LEU A 74 -7.42 3.53 15.44
CA LEU A 74 -5.99 3.38 15.22
C LEU A 74 -5.34 2.56 16.33
N ARG A 75 -4.38 1.72 15.96
CA ARG A 75 -3.55 1.00 16.94
C ARG A 75 -2.53 2.00 17.51
N ASN A 76 -2.37 1.97 18.83
CA ASN A 76 -1.36 2.72 19.55
C ASN A 76 -0.84 1.89 20.71
N LYS A 77 0.14 2.42 21.46
CA LYS A 77 0.71 1.75 22.62
C LYS A 77 -0.38 1.42 23.64
N GLU A 78 -1.23 2.38 23.97
CA GLU A 78 -2.21 2.29 25.04
C GLU A 78 -3.24 1.19 24.79
N ASN A 79 -3.88 1.21 23.62
CA ASN A 79 -4.92 0.23 23.30
C ASN A 79 -4.35 -1.16 23.02
N THR A 80 -3.18 -1.25 22.38
CA THR A 80 -2.58 -2.55 22.07
C THR A 80 -2.03 -3.21 23.33
N LYS A 81 -1.37 -2.44 24.20
CA LYS A 81 -0.89 -2.94 25.49
C LYS A 81 -2.05 -3.34 26.39
N LYS A 82 -3.20 -2.66 26.35
CA LYS A 82 -4.40 -3.07 27.08
C LYS A 82 -4.89 -4.47 26.68
N TYR A 83 -4.83 -4.85 25.39
CA TYR A 83 -5.15 -6.22 24.98
C TYR A 83 -4.13 -7.24 25.50
N TYR A 84 -2.85 -6.87 25.55
CA TYR A 84 -1.79 -7.71 26.09
C TYR A 84 -1.92 -7.93 27.60
N ASP A 85 -2.06 -6.85 28.38
CA ASP A 85 -2.14 -6.90 29.84
C ASP A 85 -3.40 -7.65 30.34
N ASN A 86 -4.48 -7.70 29.53
CA ASN A 86 -5.72 -8.43 29.83
C ASN A 86 -5.79 -9.85 29.24
N ASP A 87 -4.75 -10.32 28.54
CA ASP A 87 -4.74 -11.61 27.82
C ASP A 87 -5.87 -11.76 26.77
N THR A 88 -6.24 -10.65 26.11
CA THR A 88 -7.29 -10.59 25.07
C THR A 88 -6.74 -10.23 23.68
N THR A 89 -5.44 -10.43 23.45
CA THR A 89 -4.73 -10.14 22.18
C THR A 89 -5.42 -10.72 20.94
N LYS A 90 -6.00 -11.92 21.05
CA LYS A 90 -6.74 -12.59 19.97
C LYS A 90 -7.93 -11.75 19.45
N GLU A 91 -8.60 -11.00 20.33
CA GLU A 91 -9.72 -10.15 19.95
C GLU A 91 -9.31 -9.05 18.97
N ALA A 92 -8.07 -8.57 19.07
CA ALA A 92 -7.51 -7.55 18.20
C ALA A 92 -6.54 -8.12 17.15
N SER A 93 -6.53 -9.44 16.93
CA SER A 93 -5.61 -10.11 15.97
C SER A 93 -4.13 -9.82 16.24
N LEU A 94 -3.71 -9.89 17.50
CA LEU A 94 -2.36 -9.62 17.96
C LEU A 94 -1.67 -10.91 18.44
N GLU A 95 -0.35 -10.97 18.27
CA GLU A 95 0.50 -11.99 18.89
C GLU A 95 0.58 -11.74 20.41
N PRO A 96 0.51 -12.79 21.26
CA PRO A 96 0.53 -12.67 22.72
C PRO A 96 1.96 -12.49 23.26
N VAL A 97 2.67 -11.47 22.76
CA VAL A 97 4.07 -11.18 23.11
C VAL A 97 4.21 -9.72 23.51
N TYR A 98 5.11 -9.44 24.45
CA TYR A 98 5.45 -8.06 24.81
C TYR A 98 6.13 -7.35 23.64
N ASN A 99 5.64 -6.17 23.27
CA ASN A 99 6.26 -5.38 22.22
C ASN A 99 7.35 -4.47 22.80
N TYR A 100 8.62 -4.74 22.45
CA TYR A 100 9.77 -3.91 22.85
C TYR A 100 9.60 -2.42 22.52
N PHE A 101 8.93 -2.09 21.39
CA PHE A 101 8.73 -0.70 20.99
C PHE A 101 7.86 0.10 21.97
N TRP A 102 7.10 -0.55 22.85
CA TRP A 102 6.34 0.14 23.90
C TRP A 102 7.24 0.81 24.94
N ASP A 103 8.49 0.37 25.10
CA ASP A 103 9.43 0.95 26.07
C ASP A 103 10.15 2.19 25.53
N ILE A 104 10.08 2.43 24.21
CA ILE A 104 10.71 3.59 23.58
C ILE A 104 9.80 4.82 23.79
N PRO A 105 10.27 5.86 24.51
CA PRO A 105 9.49 7.07 24.71
C PRO A 105 9.15 7.75 23.38
N ASP A 106 7.93 8.27 23.29
CA ASP A 106 7.43 9.06 22.14
C ASP A 106 7.42 8.31 20.79
N LEU A 107 7.56 6.98 20.78
CA LEU A 107 7.45 6.15 19.59
C LEU A 107 6.08 5.49 19.48
N ASN A 108 5.34 5.83 18.42
CA ASN A 108 4.19 5.05 17.99
C ASN A 108 4.59 4.13 16.82
N ILE A 109 4.98 2.88 17.13
CA ILE A 109 5.43 1.93 16.10
C ILE A 109 4.37 1.67 15.01
N TYR A 110 3.08 1.73 15.36
CA TYR A 110 1.98 1.49 14.43
C TYR A 110 1.86 2.59 13.37
N ASP A 111 2.24 3.82 13.71
CA ASP A 111 2.21 4.98 12.80
C ASP A 111 3.58 5.23 12.14
N ALA A 112 4.68 4.88 12.82
CA ALA A 112 6.05 5.05 12.33
C ALA A 112 6.40 4.12 11.14
N THR A 113 5.69 3.01 10.98
CA THR A 113 5.89 2.13 9.82
C THR A 113 5.48 2.86 8.54
N VAL A 114 6.25 2.68 7.46
CA VAL A 114 5.94 3.19 6.12
C VAL A 114 6.06 2.03 5.15
N SER A 115 5.09 1.89 4.24
CA SER A 115 5.08 0.80 3.28
C SER A 115 6.27 0.90 2.33
N ASP A 116 7.02 -0.18 2.18
CA ASP A 116 8.00 -0.32 1.10
C ASP A 116 7.28 -0.22 -0.27
N ARG A 117 7.64 0.79 -1.06
CA ARG A 117 6.97 1.07 -2.33
C ARG A 117 7.04 -0.09 -3.31
N MET A 118 8.18 -0.78 -3.39
CA MET A 118 8.36 -1.89 -4.33
C MET A 118 7.45 -3.07 -3.99
N HIS A 119 7.40 -3.46 -2.71
CA HIS A 119 6.56 -4.56 -2.24
C HIS A 119 5.08 -4.20 -2.16
N HIS A 120 4.76 -2.92 -1.91
CA HIS A 120 3.37 -2.46 -1.80
C HIS A 120 2.74 -2.18 -3.16
N LEU A 121 3.47 -1.53 -4.08
CA LEU A 121 2.97 -1.15 -5.40
C LEU A 121 3.32 -2.17 -6.48
N ASP A 122 4.61 -2.28 -6.83
CA ASP A 122 5.07 -3.09 -7.98
C ASP A 122 4.70 -4.57 -7.79
N LEU A 123 5.13 -5.18 -6.69
CA LEU A 123 4.90 -6.59 -6.33
C LEU A 123 3.61 -6.81 -5.52
N GLY A 124 2.87 -5.73 -5.25
CA GLY A 124 1.66 -5.74 -4.44
C GLY A 124 0.43 -5.46 -5.27
N LEU A 125 -0.07 -4.22 -5.19
CA LEU A 125 -1.33 -3.82 -5.81
C LEU A 125 -1.34 -4.04 -7.33
N TYR A 126 -0.24 -3.74 -8.04
CA TYR A 126 -0.18 -3.92 -9.49
C TYR A 126 -0.19 -5.39 -9.89
N HIS A 127 0.57 -6.22 -9.19
CA HIS A 127 0.55 -7.66 -9.36
C HIS A 127 -0.88 -8.22 -9.20
N TYR A 128 -1.61 -7.80 -8.16
CA TYR A 128 -3.02 -8.18 -8.00
C TYR A 128 -3.91 -7.67 -9.14
N GLN A 129 -3.72 -6.44 -9.61
CA GLN A 129 -4.48 -5.91 -10.76
C GLN A 129 -4.32 -6.78 -12.00
N ILE A 130 -3.10 -7.23 -12.27
CA ILE A 130 -2.77 -8.08 -13.41
C ILE A 130 -3.35 -9.49 -13.23
N GLU A 131 -3.22 -10.12 -12.05
CA GLU A 131 -3.81 -11.44 -11.78
C GLU A 131 -5.35 -11.40 -11.85
N PHE A 132 -5.98 -10.37 -11.29
CA PHE A 132 -7.44 -10.21 -11.39
C PHE A 132 -7.90 -9.92 -12.81
N THR A 133 -7.08 -9.22 -13.61
CA THR A 133 -7.35 -9.05 -15.04
C THR A 133 -7.32 -10.39 -15.75
N LYS A 134 -6.35 -11.25 -15.45
CA LYS A 134 -6.28 -12.61 -16.03
C LYS A 134 -7.50 -13.45 -15.66
N GLU A 135 -7.99 -13.34 -14.42
CA GLU A 135 -9.23 -14.03 -13.99
C GLU A 135 -10.50 -13.44 -14.62
N LEU A 136 -10.53 -12.12 -14.88
CA LEU A 136 -11.66 -11.42 -15.51
C LEU A 136 -11.80 -11.77 -17.00
N LEU A 137 -10.70 -12.01 -17.70
CA LEU A 137 -10.68 -12.19 -19.15
C LEU A 137 -11.08 -13.61 -19.57
N SER A 138 -11.82 -13.71 -20.67
CA SER A 138 -12.08 -14.98 -21.34
C SER A 138 -10.80 -15.55 -21.97
N LYS A 139 -10.80 -16.85 -22.28
CA LYS A 139 -9.66 -17.52 -22.95
C LYS A 139 -9.27 -16.84 -24.27
N SER A 140 -10.25 -16.36 -25.06
CA SER A 140 -9.97 -15.65 -26.31
C SER A 140 -9.34 -14.28 -26.07
N SER A 141 -9.81 -13.53 -25.06
CA SER A 141 -9.20 -12.26 -24.65
C SER A 141 -7.80 -12.44 -24.08
N ILE A 142 -7.52 -13.51 -23.33
CA ILE A 142 -6.17 -13.87 -22.85
C ILE A 142 -5.23 -14.15 -24.02
N ASN A 143 -5.67 -14.90 -25.04
CA ASN A 143 -4.87 -15.14 -26.23
C ASN A 143 -4.55 -13.82 -26.97
N LYS A 144 -5.54 -12.92 -27.07
CA LYS A 144 -5.36 -11.60 -27.67
C LYS A 144 -4.40 -10.72 -26.85
N PHE A 145 -4.49 -10.76 -25.52
CA PHE A 145 -3.54 -10.10 -24.61
C PHE A 145 -2.11 -10.59 -24.88
N ASN A 146 -1.89 -11.91 -24.86
CA ASN A 146 -0.57 -12.50 -25.05
C ASN A 146 0.00 -12.17 -26.42
N ARG A 147 -0.82 -12.21 -27.47
CA ARG A 147 -0.42 -11.81 -28.82
C ARG A 147 0.03 -10.35 -28.86
N ARG A 148 -0.76 -9.44 -28.27
CA ARG A 148 -0.43 -8.01 -28.24
C ARG A 148 0.88 -7.72 -27.49
N ILE A 149 1.14 -8.40 -26.38
CA ILE A 149 2.42 -8.30 -25.67
C ILE A 149 3.58 -8.73 -26.58
N ALA A 150 3.42 -9.84 -27.29
CA ALA A 150 4.45 -10.36 -28.19
C ALA A 150 4.68 -9.48 -29.42
N GLU A 151 3.67 -8.72 -29.85
CA GLU A 151 3.74 -7.78 -30.97
C GLU A 151 4.40 -6.44 -30.61
N ILE A 152 4.64 -6.14 -29.32
CA ILE A 152 5.31 -4.90 -28.93
C ILE A 152 6.76 -4.90 -29.48
N PRO A 153 7.17 -3.85 -30.21
CA PRO A 153 8.53 -3.76 -30.73
C PRO A 153 9.58 -3.82 -29.63
N ARG A 154 10.69 -4.52 -29.90
CA ARG A 154 11.84 -4.57 -28.98
C ARG A 154 12.49 -3.19 -28.91
N HIS A 155 12.77 -2.72 -27.70
CA HIS A 155 13.44 -1.44 -27.45
C HIS A 155 14.50 -1.60 -26.35
N PRO A 156 15.69 -0.97 -26.48
CA PRO A 156 16.67 -0.92 -25.39
C PRO A 156 16.07 -0.37 -24.09
N GLY A 157 16.18 -1.10 -22.98
CA GLY A 157 15.60 -0.67 -21.70
C GLY A 157 14.10 -0.94 -21.52
N LEU A 158 13.49 -1.73 -22.42
CA LEU A 158 12.15 -2.29 -22.23
C LEU A 158 12.22 -3.82 -22.29
N LYS A 159 12.18 -4.47 -21.13
CA LYS A 159 12.15 -5.93 -21.04
C LYS A 159 10.70 -6.41 -21.10
N ILE A 160 10.32 -6.99 -22.23
CA ILE A 160 8.99 -7.55 -22.44
C ILE A 160 9.06 -9.06 -22.37
N PHE A 161 8.14 -9.65 -21.61
CA PHE A 161 8.05 -11.08 -21.43
C PHE A 161 7.46 -11.77 -22.65
N ALA A 162 8.23 -12.67 -23.27
CA ALA A 162 7.72 -13.55 -24.32
C ALA A 162 6.63 -14.53 -23.81
N GLY A 163 6.54 -14.75 -22.48
CA GLY A 163 5.63 -15.74 -21.87
C GLY A 163 4.20 -15.25 -21.56
N GLY A 164 3.88 -13.98 -21.81
CA GLY A 164 2.54 -13.42 -21.56
C GLY A 164 2.03 -13.59 -20.12
N LEU A 165 0.70 -13.65 -19.95
CA LEU A 165 0.00 -13.78 -18.65
C LEU A 165 0.31 -15.08 -17.88
N GLN A 166 0.94 -16.07 -18.51
CA GLN A 166 1.27 -17.33 -17.83
C GLN A 166 2.48 -17.19 -16.89
N SER A 167 3.29 -16.14 -17.08
CA SER A 167 4.53 -15.92 -16.33
C SER A 167 4.44 -14.90 -15.19
N ILE A 168 3.26 -14.30 -14.96
CA ILE A 168 3.06 -13.15 -14.05
C ILE A 168 3.60 -13.39 -12.63
N ALA A 169 3.40 -14.59 -12.08
CA ALA A 169 3.85 -14.93 -10.73
C ALA A 169 5.38 -14.87 -10.55
N ARG A 170 6.16 -14.73 -11.63
CA ARG A 170 7.64 -14.72 -11.62
C ARG A 170 8.24 -13.39 -12.05
N LEU A 171 7.44 -12.36 -12.32
CA LEU A 171 7.98 -11.07 -12.76
C LEU A 171 8.66 -10.35 -11.59
N THR A 172 9.84 -9.82 -11.87
CA THR A 172 10.54 -8.91 -10.97
C THR A 172 9.89 -7.52 -10.97
N ALA A 173 10.18 -6.72 -9.95
CA ALA A 173 9.64 -5.35 -9.87
C ALA A 173 10.02 -4.48 -11.08
N ASN A 174 11.25 -4.60 -11.58
CA ASN A 174 11.70 -3.86 -12.77
C ASN A 174 10.86 -4.22 -14.00
N GLU A 175 10.51 -5.48 -14.14
CA GLU A 175 9.75 -5.91 -15.29
C GLU A 175 8.24 -5.59 -15.18
N PHE A 176 7.68 -5.53 -13.96
CA PHE A 176 6.35 -4.91 -13.75
C PHE A 176 6.35 -3.44 -14.19
N ARG A 177 7.41 -2.68 -13.87
CA ARG A 177 7.53 -1.28 -14.32
C ARG A 177 7.64 -1.17 -15.85
N ASP A 178 8.33 -2.12 -16.50
CA ASP A 178 8.36 -2.18 -17.96
C ASP A 178 6.98 -2.52 -18.54
N LEU A 179 6.23 -3.42 -17.89
CA LEU A 179 4.85 -3.73 -18.27
C LEU A 179 3.92 -2.52 -18.12
N MET A 180 4.01 -1.74 -17.04
CA MET A 180 3.20 -0.52 -16.83
C MET A 180 3.28 0.46 -18.00
N LYS A 181 4.45 0.56 -18.66
CA LYS A 181 4.67 1.45 -19.81
C LYS A 181 3.83 1.09 -21.04
N VAL A 182 3.48 -0.20 -21.18
CA VAL A 182 2.86 -0.73 -22.41
C VAL A 182 1.48 -1.35 -22.19
N ILE A 183 1.13 -1.66 -20.95
CA ILE A 183 -0.06 -2.44 -20.60
C ILE A 183 -1.36 -1.81 -21.11
N VAL A 184 -1.46 -0.48 -21.13
CA VAL A 184 -2.67 0.23 -21.56
C VAL A 184 -3.04 -0.12 -23.01
N PHE A 185 -2.04 -0.22 -23.90
CA PHE A 185 -2.25 -0.64 -25.29
C PHE A 185 -2.61 -2.12 -25.41
N VAL A 186 -2.12 -2.93 -24.47
CA VAL A 186 -2.34 -4.38 -24.45
C VAL A 186 -3.77 -4.69 -24.03
N VAL A 187 -4.26 -4.04 -22.97
CA VAL A 187 -5.61 -4.27 -22.43
C VAL A 187 -6.72 -3.60 -23.22
N ASP A 188 -6.36 -2.72 -24.16
CA ASP A 188 -7.33 -1.87 -24.85
C ASP A 188 -8.42 -2.67 -25.58
N ASN A 189 -9.68 -2.43 -25.25
CA ASN A 189 -10.81 -3.14 -25.83
C ASN A 189 -10.70 -4.68 -25.72
N LEU A 190 -10.18 -5.19 -24.58
CA LEU A 190 -10.20 -6.63 -24.25
C LEU A 190 -11.42 -7.07 -23.45
N HIS A 191 -12.07 -6.13 -22.75
CA HIS A 191 -13.26 -6.40 -21.93
C HIS A 191 -14.27 -5.26 -22.03
N ASN A 192 -14.14 -4.23 -21.19
CA ASN A 192 -14.93 -3.01 -21.22
C ASN A 192 -14.00 -1.79 -21.13
N LYS A 193 -14.54 -0.57 -21.26
CA LYS A 193 -13.75 0.66 -21.16
C LYS A 193 -13.09 0.83 -19.79
N ASP A 194 -13.77 0.37 -18.73
CA ASP A 194 -13.28 0.45 -17.36
C ASP A 194 -11.96 -0.32 -17.18
N LEU A 195 -11.76 -1.43 -17.90
CA LEU A 195 -10.50 -2.17 -17.85
C LEU A 195 -9.32 -1.33 -18.34
N SER A 196 -9.41 -0.66 -19.50
CA SER A 196 -8.33 0.22 -19.95
C SER A 196 -8.13 1.38 -18.97
N GLU A 197 -9.23 1.96 -18.50
CA GLU A 197 -9.23 3.10 -17.59
C GLU A 197 -8.55 2.80 -16.25
N VAL A 198 -8.73 1.61 -15.66
CA VAL A 198 -8.07 1.28 -14.38
C VAL A 198 -6.55 1.21 -14.51
N TYR A 199 -6.03 0.82 -15.67
CA TYR A 199 -4.58 0.85 -15.94
C TYR A 199 -4.06 2.26 -16.19
N VAL A 200 -4.85 3.13 -16.84
CA VAL A 200 -4.50 4.56 -16.99
C VAL A 200 -4.43 5.22 -15.62
N LYS A 201 -5.47 5.06 -14.79
CA LYS A 201 -5.51 5.60 -13.42
C LYS A 201 -4.39 5.07 -12.54
N TRP A 202 -4.07 3.77 -12.66
CA TRP A 202 -2.90 3.20 -11.98
C TRP A 202 -1.62 3.94 -12.39
N ASN A 203 -1.38 4.13 -13.69
CA ASN A 203 -0.17 4.79 -14.18
C ASN A 203 -0.08 6.25 -13.70
N GLU A 204 -1.19 7.00 -13.71
CA GLU A 204 -1.25 8.37 -13.17
C GLU A 204 -0.89 8.41 -11.69
N MET A 205 -1.57 7.58 -10.88
CA MET A 205 -1.30 7.46 -9.44
C MET A 205 0.15 7.01 -9.19
N TYR A 206 0.66 6.04 -9.94
CA TYR A 206 2.00 5.51 -9.80
C TYR A 206 3.06 6.59 -10.06
N LEU A 207 2.90 7.38 -11.13
CA LEU A 207 3.81 8.49 -11.44
C LEU A 207 3.81 9.54 -10.33
N LEU A 208 2.65 9.90 -9.79
CA LEU A 208 2.54 10.82 -8.65
C LEU A 208 3.27 10.29 -7.42
N SER A 209 3.15 8.98 -7.11
CA SER A 209 3.86 8.34 -5.99
C SER A 209 5.39 8.33 -6.11
N ARG A 210 5.92 8.68 -7.29
CA ARG A 210 7.35 8.66 -7.62
C ARG A 210 7.97 10.06 -7.63
N LEU A 211 7.19 11.12 -7.38
CA LEU A 211 7.73 12.47 -7.25
C LEU A 211 8.69 12.54 -6.06
N GLU A 212 9.82 13.23 -6.26
CA GLU A 212 10.83 13.42 -5.21
C GLU A 212 10.40 14.50 -4.20
N THR A 213 9.56 15.44 -4.64
CA THR A 213 9.08 16.57 -3.84
C THR A 213 7.60 16.78 -4.07
N PHE A 214 6.86 17.11 -3.01
CA PHE A 214 5.43 17.39 -3.06
C PHE A 214 5.12 18.77 -2.49
N LYS A 215 4.19 19.48 -3.14
CA LYS A 215 3.43 20.58 -2.55
C LYS A 215 2.13 20.04 -1.93
N GLU A 216 1.50 20.81 -1.05
CA GLU A 216 0.17 20.45 -0.52
C GLU A 216 -0.88 20.23 -1.62
N SER A 217 -0.80 20.98 -2.73
CA SER A 217 -1.66 20.76 -3.90
C SER A 217 -1.44 19.39 -4.52
N ASP A 218 -0.20 18.91 -4.55
CA ASP A 218 0.18 17.64 -5.15
C ASP A 218 -0.35 16.49 -4.30
N LEU A 219 -0.36 16.63 -2.97
CA LEU A 219 -0.97 15.67 -2.05
C LEU A 219 -2.48 15.52 -2.29
N LYS A 220 -3.19 16.63 -2.55
CA LYS A 220 -4.63 16.60 -2.89
C LYS A 220 -4.88 15.90 -4.23
N ILE A 221 -4.04 16.16 -5.23
CA ILE A 221 -4.11 15.50 -6.54
C ILE A 221 -3.83 14.00 -6.38
N PHE A 222 -2.82 13.65 -5.58
CA PHE A 222 -2.43 12.27 -5.35
C PHE A 222 -3.51 11.49 -4.61
N GLN A 223 -4.11 12.06 -3.56
CA GLN A 223 -5.24 11.43 -2.87
C GLN A 223 -6.42 11.20 -3.83
N LYS A 224 -6.75 12.18 -4.67
CA LYS A 224 -7.80 12.02 -5.68
C LYS A 224 -7.47 10.89 -6.67
N ALA A 225 -6.22 10.78 -7.12
CA ALA A 225 -5.78 9.71 -8.01
C ALA A 225 -5.89 8.32 -7.34
N ILE A 226 -5.54 8.22 -6.05
CA ILE A 226 -5.74 7.00 -5.24
C ILE A 226 -7.21 6.64 -5.18
N ASP A 227 -8.09 7.59 -4.83
CA ASP A 227 -9.53 7.36 -4.70
C ASP A 227 -10.15 6.93 -6.04
N ASP A 228 -9.82 7.64 -7.13
CA ASP A 228 -10.33 7.34 -8.47
C ASP A 228 -9.89 5.95 -8.96
N TRP A 229 -8.61 5.60 -8.74
CA TRP A 229 -8.11 4.26 -9.06
C TRP A 229 -8.78 3.18 -8.19
N ALA A 230 -8.81 3.37 -6.87
CA ALA A 230 -9.31 2.37 -5.94
C ALA A 230 -10.79 2.06 -6.18
N ASN A 231 -11.62 3.10 -6.37
CA ASN A 231 -13.04 2.93 -6.66
C ASN A 231 -13.28 2.12 -7.94
N LEU A 232 -12.51 2.39 -9.00
CA LEU A 232 -12.62 1.66 -10.26
C LEU A 232 -12.08 0.23 -10.15
N PHE A 233 -10.96 0.05 -9.45
CA PHE A 233 -10.38 -1.25 -9.15
C PHE A 233 -11.37 -2.14 -8.38
N ILE A 234 -12.00 -1.60 -7.34
CA ILE A 234 -13.01 -2.32 -6.55
C ILE A 234 -14.22 -2.69 -7.42
N LYS A 235 -14.76 -1.72 -8.18
CA LYS A 235 -15.88 -1.95 -9.11
C LYS A 235 -15.62 -3.12 -10.07
N LEU A 236 -14.41 -3.19 -10.63
CA LEU A 236 -14.03 -4.23 -11.59
C LEU A 236 -13.81 -5.60 -10.94
N PHE A 237 -13.15 -5.66 -9.78
CA PHE A 237 -12.57 -6.90 -9.26
C PHE A 237 -13.24 -7.44 -7.98
N GLN A 238 -14.25 -6.76 -7.42
CA GLN A 238 -14.93 -7.19 -6.19
C GLN A 238 -15.46 -8.63 -6.24
N ASN A 239 -15.95 -9.07 -7.39
CA ASN A 239 -16.55 -10.40 -7.57
C ASN A 239 -15.51 -11.53 -7.77
N ILE A 240 -14.23 -11.19 -7.92
CA ILE A 240 -13.17 -12.16 -8.20
C ILE A 240 -12.58 -12.72 -6.90
N SER A 241 -12.10 -11.84 -6.02
CA SER A 241 -11.33 -12.24 -4.83
C SER A 241 -11.92 -11.78 -3.50
N GLY A 242 -13.08 -11.10 -3.53
CA GLY A 242 -13.65 -10.42 -2.35
C GLY A 242 -12.75 -9.31 -1.79
N LEU A 243 -11.63 -9.01 -2.47
CA LEU A 243 -10.67 -7.93 -2.18
C LEU A 243 -10.18 -7.91 -0.72
N LYS A 244 -10.06 -9.08 -0.10
CA LYS A 244 -9.62 -9.26 1.29
C LYS A 244 -8.09 -9.21 1.41
N PHE A 245 -7.47 -8.13 0.97
CA PHE A 245 -6.03 -7.93 1.11
C PHE A 245 -5.70 -6.55 1.72
N PRO A 246 -4.95 -6.50 2.83
CA PRO A 246 -4.70 -5.26 3.57
C PRO A 246 -3.96 -4.15 2.82
N LYS A 247 -3.18 -4.51 1.77
CA LYS A 247 -2.43 -3.51 0.99
C LYS A 247 -3.34 -2.45 0.37
N LEU A 248 -4.53 -2.82 -0.11
CA LEU A 248 -5.51 -1.88 -0.67
C LEU A 248 -6.00 -0.89 0.40
N HIS A 249 -6.44 -1.41 1.55
CA HIS A 249 -6.88 -0.58 2.67
C HIS A 249 -5.77 0.39 3.12
N SER A 250 -4.56 -0.14 3.30
CA SER A 250 -3.40 0.64 3.71
C SER A 250 -3.07 1.75 2.73
N TRP A 251 -3.14 1.46 1.43
CA TRP A 251 -2.84 2.46 0.41
C TRP A 251 -3.87 3.59 0.39
N ASN A 252 -5.14 3.29 0.62
CA ASN A 252 -6.19 4.33 0.63
C ASN A 252 -6.19 5.17 1.91
N ASN A 253 -5.75 4.61 3.05
CA ASN A 253 -5.97 5.23 4.37
C ASN A 253 -4.73 5.78 5.06
N LYS A 254 -3.52 5.38 4.65
CA LYS A 254 -2.30 5.76 5.37
C LYS A 254 -1.82 7.18 5.05
N TRP A 255 -2.14 7.72 3.87
CA TRP A 255 -1.64 9.01 3.38
C TRP A 255 -2.44 10.24 3.80
N ILE A 256 -3.59 10.08 4.44
CA ILE A 256 -4.55 11.19 4.61
C ILE A 256 -4.11 12.22 5.68
N HIS A 257 -3.12 11.92 6.54
CA HIS A 257 -2.78 12.79 7.67
C HIS A 257 -1.29 12.82 8.09
N ASN A 258 -0.37 12.54 7.17
CA ASN A 258 1.07 12.78 7.42
C ASN A 258 1.52 14.09 6.76
#